data_AF-A0A959AH07-F1
#
_entry.id   AF-A0A959AH07-F1
#
_cell.length_a   1.000
_cell.length_b   1.000
_cell.length_c   1.000
_cell.angle_alpha   90.00
_cell.angle_beta   90.00
_cell.angle_gamma   90.00
#
_symmetry.space_group_name_H-M   'P 1'
#
loop_
_entity.id
_entity.type
_entity.pdbx_description
1 polymer ?
#
loop_
_entity_poly.entity_id
_entity_poly.type
_entity_poly.pdbx_seq_one_letter_code
_entity_poly.pdbx_strand_id
1 'polypeptide(L)' 'MLYIVPTPIGNLEDITLRALRILKEVSVVLAEDTRTSRKLLDHYGISTHLRAFH' A
#
# COMPACT_ATOMS: atom_id res chain seq x y z
N MET A 1 -0.06 8.51 13.76
CA MET A 1 -0.14 7.07 14.05
C MET A 1 0.61 6.34 12.95
N LEU A 2 1.47 5.38 13.29
CA LEU A 2 2.22 4.58 12.32
C LEU A 2 1.54 3.22 12.17
N TYR A 3 1.35 2.78 10.93
CA TYR A 3 0.81 1.46 10.61
C TYR A 3 1.85 0.68 9.81
N ILE A 4 2.09 -0.56 10.22
CA ILE A 4 2.85 -1.53 9.43
C ILE A 4 1.85 -2.40 8.68
N VAL A 5 1.86 -2.30 7.37
CA VAL A 5 0.91 -2.99 6.49
C VAL A 5 1.68 -4.00 5.65
N PRO A 6 1.45 -5.31 5.82
CA PRO A 6 2.06 -6.31 4.95
C PRO A 6 1.46 -6.20 3.54
N THR A 7 2.30 -6.29 2.52
CA THR A 7 1.88 -6.39 1.11
C THR A 7 1.94 -7.83 0.64
N PRO A 8 1.11 -8.23 -0.33
CA PRO A 8 1.19 -9.56 -0.92
C PRO A 8 2.56 -9.87 -1.54
N ILE A 9 2.96 -11.14 -1.51
CA ILE A 9 4.26 -11.62 -2.03
C ILE A 9 4.16 -12.25 -3.43
N GLY A 10 3.02 -12.10 -4.10
CA GLY A 10 2.82 -12.61 -5.46
C GLY A 10 1.36 -12.76 -5.86
N ASN A 11 0.47 -13.06 -4.90
CA ASN A 11 -0.96 -13.17 -5.13
C ASN A 11 -1.71 -11.96 -4.54
N LEU A 12 -2.33 -11.12 -5.37
CA LEU A 12 -3.02 -9.92 -4.91
C LEU A 12 -4.15 -10.23 -3.91
N GLU A 13 -4.79 -11.39 -4.03
CA GLU A 13 -5.86 -11.82 -3.12
C GLU A 13 -5.41 -12.04 -1.67
N ASP A 14 -4.10 -12.15 -1.41
CA ASP A 14 -3.57 -12.28 -0.04
C ASP A 14 -3.68 -10.96 0.75
N ILE A 15 -4.07 -9.85 0.11
CA ILE A 15 -4.26 -8.59 0.81
C ILE A 15 -5.47 -8.63 1.74
N THR A 16 -5.31 -8.10 2.95
CA THR A 16 -6.42 -8.04 3.91
C THR A 16 -7.31 -6.81 3.67
N LEU A 17 -8.60 -6.91 3.96
CA LEU A 17 -9.53 -5.77 3.92
C LEU A 17 -9.08 -4.61 4.82
N ARG A 18 -8.44 -4.93 5.95
CA ARG A 18 -7.88 -3.92 6.86
C ARG A 18 -6.70 -3.18 6.23
N ALA A 19 -5.82 -3.88 5.52
CA ALA A 19 -4.70 -3.25 4.79
C ALA A 19 -5.23 -2.26 3.75
N LEU A 20 -6.21 -2.67 2.93
CA LEU A 20 -6.84 -1.80 1.95
C LEU A 20 -7.46 -0.54 2.58
N ARG A 21 -8.17 -0.70 3.69
CA ARG A 21 -8.77 0.42 4.41
C ARG A 21 -7.72 1.40 4.93
N ILE A 22 -6.68 0.89 5.61
CA ILE A 22 -5.61 1.73 6.15
C ILE A 22 -4.89 2.47 5.01
N LEU A 23 -4.52 1.78 3.93
CA LEU A 23 -3.84 2.39 2.80
C LEU A 23 -4.66 3.51 2.14
N LYS A 24 -6.00 3.47 2.22
CA LYS A 24 -6.91 4.51 1.74
C LYS A 24 -7.09 5.68 2.72
N GLU A 25 -6.95 5.44 4.02
CA GLU A 25 -7.23 6.44 5.08
C GLU A 25 -5.99 7.26 5.48
N VAL A 26 -4.78 6.72 5.32
CA VAL A 26 -3.55 7.43 5.71
C VAL A 26 -3.24 8.58 4.77
N SER A 27 -2.55 9.61 5.28
CA SER A 27 -2.14 10.77 4.48
C SER A 27 -0.95 10.48 3.55
N VAL A 28 -0.11 9.50 3.91
CA VAL A 28 1.08 9.11 3.15
C VAL A 28 1.35 7.62 3.32
N VAL A 29 1.74 6.97 2.23
CA VAL A 29 2.30 5.62 2.21
C VAL A 29 3.79 5.74 1.95
N LEU A 30 4.59 5.14 2.83
CA LEU A 30 6.03 5.00 2.66
C LEU A 30 6.30 3.58 2.17
N ALA A 31 7.04 3.46 1.07
CA ALA A 31 7.41 2.16 0.49
C ALA A 31 8.90 2.13 0.16
N GLU A 32 9.52 0.96 0.34
CA GLU A 32 10.87 0.67 -0.12
C GLU A 32 10.94 0.85 -1.64
N ASP A 33 10.16 0.07 -2.39
CA ASP A 33 10.04 0.21 -3.84
C ASP A 33 8.67 0.77 -4.25
N THR A 34 8.66 2.06 -4.57
CA THR A 34 7.45 2.75 -5.05
C THR A 34 6.92 2.24 -6.38
N ARG A 35 7.72 1.57 -7.22
CA ARG A 35 7.26 1.02 -8.51
C ARG A 35 6.33 -0.16 -8.29
N THR A 36 6.71 -1.05 -7.37
CA THR A 36 5.92 -2.23 -7.01
C THR A 36 4.69 -1.82 -6.21
N SER A 37 4.84 -0.95 -5.20
CA SER A 37 3.70 -0.47 -4.42
C SER A 37 2.70 0.34 -5.25
N ARG A 38 3.15 1.12 -6.25
CA ARG A 38 2.23 1.85 -7.14
C ARG A 38 1.31 0.90 -7.90
N LYS A 39 1.83 -0.20 -8.47
CA LYS A 39 0.99 -1.20 -9.15
C LYS A 39 -0.08 -1.79 -8.21
N LEU A 40 0.29 -2.07 -6.96
CA LEU A 40 -0.65 -2.55 -5.95
C LEU A 40 -1.74 -1.52 -5.66
N LEU A 41 -1.36 -0.27 -5.41
CA LEU A 41 -2.31 0.80 -5.12
C LEU A 41 -3.24 1.08 -6.31
N ASP A 42 -2.70 1.12 -7.52
CA ASP A 42 -3.46 1.33 -8.75
C ASP A 42 -4.48 0.20 -8.97
N HIS A 43 -4.10 -1.06 -8.72
CA HIS A 43 -5.01 -2.21 -8.83
C HIS A 43 -6.24 -2.09 -7.91
N TYR A 44 -6.06 -1.52 -6.71
CA TYR A 44 -7.14 -1.32 -5.73
C TYR A 44 -7.77 0.08 -5.77
N GLY A 45 -7.41 0.91 -6.75
CA GLY A 45 -7.91 2.28 -6.89
C GLY A 45 -7.57 3.18 -5.69
N ILE A 46 -6.37 3.03 -5.13
CA ILE A 46 -5.89 3.80 -3.98
C ILE A 46 -5.04 4.96 -4.47
N SER A 47 -5.51 6.19 -4.24
CA SER A 47 -4.86 7.43 -4.69
C SER A 47 -3.95 8.10 -3.65
N THR A 48 -3.72 7.44 -2.52
CA THR A 48 -2.93 7.96 -1.41
C THR A 48 -1.50 8.32 -1.83
N HIS A 49 -0.97 9.41 -1.30
CA HIS A 49 0.37 9.91 -1.67
C HIS A 49 1.46 8.89 -1.31
N LEU A 50 2.15 8.38 -2.33
CA LEU A 50 3.22 7.39 -2.19
C LEU A 50 4.59 8.07 -2.21
N ARG A 51 5.44 7.80 -1.22
CA ARG A 51 6.84 8.22 -1.19
C ARG A 51 7.78 7.05 -0.97
N ALA A 52 8.96 7.15 -1.57
CA ALA A 52 10.04 6.23 -1.33
C ALA A 52 10.62 6.45 0.08
N PHE A 53 10.96 5.36 0.76
CA PHE A 53 11.62 5.37 2.07
C PHE A 53 12.62 4.22 2.13
N HIS A 54 13.89 4.54 2.38
CA HIS A 54 15.03 3.61 2.46
C HIS A 54 15.82 3.94 3.72
#